data_AF-A0A955YBR4-F1
#
_entry.id   AF-A0A955YBR4-F1
#
_cell.length_a   1.000
_cell.length_b   1.000
_cell.length_c   1.000
_cell.angle_alpha   90.00
_cell.angle_beta   90.00
_cell.angle_gamma   90.00
#
_symmetry.space_group_name_H-M   'P 1'
#
loop_
_entity.id
_entity.type
_entity.pdbx_description
1 polymer ?
#
loop_
_entity_poly.entity_id
_entity_poly.type
_entity_poly.pdbx_seq_one_letter_code
_entity_poly.pdbx_strand_id
1 'polypeptide(L)'
;MSSLHLGRRVDPHTFAPGDEELRLPVDRLVRHAVCVGMTGSGKTGLCVGLLEEVASTGVPVIAIDPKGDLANLALAFRDHRAEDFAPWVDPAEAARQGVGVDELADRTARRWREGLEAWGVDDARIARFVDGTRVTIHTPGSTAGVPVDVLAMLDAPPSGLVDDAEGLAAYVSSTVGALLGLVGVEADPVQDPQAVVLARLLTDAWTAGRTLGLEGLLPALVDPPFDKVGFFPVDDFFPRKERLALAMKLNAVAAAPSFASWREGAPLDVDALLAP
;
A
#
# COMPACT_ATOMS: atom_id res chain seq x y z
N MET A 1 -20.11 -6.58 -20.08
CA MET A 1 -18.81 -6.84 -19.45
C MET A 1 -17.98 -5.59 -19.61
N SER A 2 -17.49 -5.00 -18.51
CA SER A 2 -16.61 -3.84 -18.59
C SER A 2 -15.25 -4.24 -19.18
N SER A 3 -14.69 -3.38 -20.02
CA SER A 3 -13.39 -3.56 -20.66
C SER A 3 -12.58 -2.29 -20.48
N LEU A 4 -11.32 -2.45 -20.10
CA LEU A 4 -10.36 -1.40 -19.82
C LEU A 4 -9.66 -0.98 -21.12
N HIS A 5 -9.57 0.31 -21.41
CA HIS A 5 -8.82 0.82 -22.54
C HIS A 5 -7.31 0.79 -22.23
N LEU A 6 -6.52 -0.02 -22.94
CA LEU A 6 -5.06 -0.09 -22.77
C LEU A 6 -4.27 0.77 -23.76
N GLY A 7 -4.93 1.31 -24.79
CA GLY A 7 -4.30 2.05 -25.87
C GLY A 7 -4.77 1.58 -27.22
N ARG A 8 -3.85 1.53 -28.20
CA ARG A 8 -4.12 1.11 -29.58
C ARG A 8 -3.16 0.01 -30.00
N ARG A 9 -3.57 -0.82 -30.95
CA ARG A 9 -2.65 -1.75 -31.61
C ARG A 9 -1.60 -0.95 -32.38
N VAL A 10 -0.38 -1.46 -32.36
CA VAL A 10 0.76 -0.85 -33.06
C VAL A 10 1.20 -1.74 -34.20
N ASP A 11 1.76 -1.13 -35.25
CA ASP A 11 2.47 -1.88 -36.28
C ASP A 11 3.72 -2.55 -35.65
N PRO A 12 3.92 -3.87 -35.86
CA PRO A 12 4.96 -4.62 -35.16
C PRO A 12 6.40 -4.29 -35.60
N HIS A 13 6.58 -3.54 -36.69
CA HIS A 13 7.88 -3.18 -37.21
C HIS A 13 8.27 -1.72 -36.91
N THR A 14 7.30 -0.82 -36.93
CA THR A 14 7.48 0.62 -36.73
C THR A 14 7.06 1.10 -35.35
N PHE A 15 6.26 0.31 -34.63
CA PHE A 15 5.57 0.69 -33.39
C PHE A 15 4.65 1.91 -33.54
N ALA A 16 4.31 2.31 -34.77
CA ALA A 16 3.35 3.37 -35.01
C ALA A 16 1.96 2.91 -34.54
N PRO A 17 1.22 3.73 -33.79
CA PRO A 17 -0.14 3.40 -33.38
C PRO A 17 -1.08 3.38 -34.58
N GLY A 18 -1.86 2.31 -34.70
CA GLY A 18 -3.00 2.25 -35.63
C GLY A 18 -4.27 2.82 -35.01
N ASP A 19 -5.40 2.62 -35.68
CA ASP A 19 -6.71 3.12 -35.22
C ASP A 19 -7.48 2.11 -34.35
N GLU A 20 -7.05 0.84 -34.31
CA GLU A 20 -7.71 -0.22 -33.54
C GLU A 20 -7.39 -0.07 -32.05
N GLU A 21 -8.41 0.20 -31.23
CA GLU A 21 -8.27 0.20 -29.78
C GLU A 21 -7.91 -1.19 -29.23
N LEU A 22 -6.97 -1.21 -28.29
CA LEU A 22 -6.65 -2.39 -27.49
C LEU A 22 -7.42 -2.30 -26.17
N ARG A 23 -8.31 -3.27 -25.95
CA ARG A 23 -9.12 -3.36 -24.72
C ARG A 23 -8.82 -4.64 -23.95
N LEU A 24 -8.75 -4.54 -22.63
CA LEU A 24 -8.56 -5.66 -21.71
C LEU A 24 -9.87 -5.93 -20.95
N PRO A 25 -10.48 -7.12 -21.07
CA PRO A 25 -11.61 -7.49 -20.23
C PRO A 25 -11.20 -7.47 -18.74
N VAL A 26 -11.98 -6.79 -17.89
CA VAL A 26 -11.60 -6.57 -16.48
C VAL A 26 -11.43 -7.88 -15.70
N ASP A 27 -12.20 -8.92 -16.06
CA ASP A 27 -12.16 -10.24 -15.45
C ASP A 27 -10.82 -10.95 -15.68
N ARG A 28 -9.99 -10.50 -16.61
CA ARG A 28 -8.62 -11.00 -16.78
C ARG A 28 -7.72 -10.66 -15.62
N LEU A 29 -8.01 -9.58 -14.88
CA LEU A 29 -7.20 -9.16 -13.73
C LEU A 29 -7.36 -10.09 -12.52
N VAL A 30 -8.35 -11.00 -12.50
CA VAL A 30 -8.49 -12.01 -11.44
C VAL A 30 -7.44 -13.14 -11.52
N ARG A 31 -6.64 -13.19 -12.59
CA ARG A 31 -5.62 -14.22 -12.83
C ARG A 31 -4.18 -13.74 -12.63
N HIS A 32 -4.00 -12.66 -11.86
CA HIS A 32 -2.74 -11.94 -11.67
C HIS A 32 -2.15 -11.41 -12.99
N ALA A 33 -1.38 -10.34 -12.90
CA ALA A 33 -0.69 -9.75 -14.05
C ALA A 33 0.71 -9.33 -13.64
N VAL A 34 1.64 -9.36 -14.60
CA VAL A 34 3.01 -8.88 -14.40
C VAL A 34 3.38 -7.95 -15.54
N CYS A 35 3.89 -6.76 -15.21
CA CYS A 35 4.42 -5.80 -16.16
C CYS A 35 5.95 -5.79 -16.06
N VAL A 36 6.65 -6.17 -17.14
CA VAL A 36 8.11 -6.28 -17.19
C VAL A 36 8.67 -5.36 -18.27
N GLY A 37 9.81 -4.73 -17.99
CA GLY A 37 10.46 -3.79 -18.89
C GLY A 37 11.59 -3.03 -18.19
N MET A 38 12.53 -2.47 -18.95
CA MET A 38 13.63 -1.66 -18.40
C MET A 38 13.14 -0.28 -17.92
N THR A 39 13.95 0.43 -17.12
CA THR A 39 13.64 1.83 -16.74
C THR A 39 13.45 2.69 -17.99
N GLY A 40 12.45 3.56 -17.99
CA GLY A 40 12.10 4.39 -19.15
C GLY A 40 11.24 3.69 -20.22
N SER A 41 10.95 2.39 -20.10
CA SER A 41 10.12 1.66 -21.07
C SER A 41 8.60 1.92 -20.95
N GLY A 42 8.18 2.84 -20.09
CA GLY A 42 6.76 3.18 -19.90
C GLY A 42 5.97 2.29 -18.93
N LYS A 43 6.62 1.40 -18.15
CA LYS A 43 5.92 0.53 -17.17
C LYS A 43 4.99 1.31 -16.23
N THR A 44 5.51 2.38 -15.61
CA THR A 44 4.73 3.20 -14.67
C THR A 44 3.55 3.85 -15.37
N GLY A 45 3.73 4.37 -16.58
CA GLY A 45 2.64 4.94 -17.38
C GLY A 45 1.55 3.92 -17.71
N LEU A 46 1.94 2.69 -18.09
CA LEU A 46 0.98 1.61 -18.30
C LEU A 46 0.23 1.25 -17.02
N CYS A 47 0.92 1.16 -15.87
CA CYS A 47 0.27 0.90 -14.59
C CYS A 47 -0.70 2.01 -14.20
N VAL A 48 -0.31 3.28 -14.33
CA VAL A 48 -1.18 4.44 -14.04
C VAL A 48 -2.44 4.38 -14.89
N GLY A 49 -2.32 4.25 -16.21
CA GLY A 49 -3.48 4.16 -17.09
C GLY A 49 -4.36 2.95 -16.79
N LEU A 50 -3.78 1.80 -16.44
CA LEU A 50 -4.55 0.63 -16.01
C LEU A 50 -5.32 0.90 -14.70
N LEU A 51 -4.70 1.54 -13.71
CA LEU A 51 -5.34 1.85 -12.43
C LEU A 51 -6.48 2.86 -12.61
N GLU A 52 -6.31 3.88 -13.46
CA GLU A 52 -7.36 4.85 -13.82
C GLU A 52 -8.56 4.16 -14.48
N GLU A 53 -8.31 3.23 -15.41
CA GLU A 53 -9.36 2.46 -16.06
C GLU A 53 -10.10 1.53 -15.08
N VAL A 54 -9.37 0.85 -14.20
CA VAL A 54 -9.96 -0.05 -13.19
C VAL A 54 -10.84 0.77 -12.23
N ALA A 55 -10.31 1.86 -11.69
CA ALA A 55 -11.05 2.75 -10.79
C ALA A 55 -12.29 3.34 -11.47
N SER A 56 -12.19 3.74 -12.74
CA SER A 56 -13.32 4.24 -13.55
C SER A 56 -14.44 3.21 -13.75
N THR A 57 -14.17 1.91 -13.55
CA THR A 57 -15.20 0.86 -13.59
C THR A 57 -15.85 0.58 -12.24
N GLY A 58 -15.51 1.33 -11.19
CA GLY A 58 -16.01 1.17 -9.84
C GLY A 58 -15.37 0.01 -9.07
N VAL A 59 -14.23 -0.50 -9.55
CA VAL A 59 -13.45 -1.50 -8.82
C VAL A 59 -12.48 -0.75 -7.90
N PRO A 60 -12.55 -0.96 -6.57
CA PRO A 60 -11.65 -0.28 -5.65
C PRO A 60 -10.23 -0.83 -5.76
N VAL A 61 -9.24 0.04 -5.53
CA VAL A 61 -7.83 -0.25 -5.80
C VAL A 61 -6.97 0.14 -4.60
N ILE A 62 -6.16 -0.80 -4.11
CA ILE A 62 -5.00 -0.51 -3.26
C ILE A 62 -3.75 -0.64 -4.11
N ALA A 63 -2.93 0.41 -4.12
CA ALA A 63 -1.66 0.44 -4.81
C ALA A 63 -0.51 0.67 -3.82
N ILE A 64 0.48 -0.23 -3.81
CA ILE A 64 1.70 -0.10 -3.01
C ILE A 64 2.76 0.56 -3.88
N ASP A 65 3.16 1.78 -3.50
CA ASP A 65 4.03 2.62 -4.31
C ASP A 65 5.36 2.92 -3.60
N PRO A 66 6.37 2.05 -3.74
CA PRO A 66 7.68 2.29 -3.14
C PRO A 66 8.48 3.41 -3.84
N LYS A 67 8.02 3.91 -4.99
CA LYS A 67 8.72 4.96 -5.77
C LYS A 67 8.10 6.34 -5.58
N GLY A 68 6.82 6.41 -5.22
CA GLY A 68 6.07 7.65 -5.03
C GLY A 68 5.46 8.21 -6.33
N ASP A 69 5.59 7.49 -7.46
CA ASP A 69 5.13 7.96 -8.76
C ASP A 69 3.60 7.86 -8.94
N LEU A 70 2.94 6.95 -8.21
CA LEU A 70 1.49 6.72 -8.29
C LEU A 70 0.69 7.80 -7.55
N ALA A 71 1.33 8.58 -6.67
CA ALA A 71 0.71 9.77 -6.06
C ALA A 71 0.22 10.78 -7.12
N ASN A 72 0.79 10.76 -8.33
CA ASN A 72 0.34 11.58 -9.45
C ASN A 72 -1.11 11.29 -9.90
N LEU A 73 -1.70 10.15 -9.52
CA LEU A 73 -3.13 9.87 -9.72
C LEU A 73 -4.02 10.93 -9.02
N ALA A 74 -3.52 11.57 -7.97
CA ALA A 74 -4.22 12.66 -7.28
C ALA A 74 -4.17 14.00 -8.06
N LEU A 75 -3.39 14.08 -9.15
CA LEU A 75 -3.21 15.27 -9.98
C LEU A 75 -4.05 15.23 -11.26
N ALA A 76 -5.15 14.47 -11.27
CA ALA A 76 -6.11 14.46 -12.36
C ALA A 76 -7.00 15.71 -12.27
N PHE A 77 -6.69 16.72 -13.10
CA PHE A 77 -7.42 17.99 -13.11
C PHE A 77 -8.56 17.95 -14.13
N ARG A 78 -9.78 18.16 -13.64
CA ARG A 78 -11.02 18.11 -14.44
C ARG A 78 -10.97 19.00 -15.67
N ASP A 79 -10.69 20.28 -15.46
CA ASP A 79 -10.83 21.32 -16.48
C ASP A 79 -9.50 21.74 -17.11
N HIS A 80 -8.39 21.10 -16.70
CA HIS A 80 -7.03 21.42 -17.13
C HIS A 80 -6.75 22.94 -17.11
N ARG A 81 -7.02 23.59 -15.97
CA ARG A 81 -6.80 25.04 -15.83
C ARG A 81 -5.34 25.29 -15.48
N ALA A 82 -4.76 26.38 -15.98
CA ALA A 82 -3.38 26.74 -15.65
C ALA A 82 -3.15 26.81 -14.13
N GLU A 83 -4.13 27.32 -13.38
CA GLU A 83 -4.08 27.43 -11.92
C GLU A 83 -3.90 26.07 -11.21
N ASP A 84 -4.44 24.98 -11.78
CA ASP A 84 -4.31 23.64 -11.20
C ASP A 84 -2.86 23.13 -11.30
N PHE A 85 -2.14 23.52 -12.36
CA PHE A 85 -0.75 23.11 -12.60
C PHE A 85 0.27 24.04 -11.95
N ALA A 86 -0.08 25.30 -11.67
CA ALA A 86 0.85 26.30 -11.15
C ALA A 86 1.61 25.89 -9.87
N PRO A 87 1.00 25.18 -8.89
CA PRO A 87 1.73 24.69 -7.71
C PRO A 87 2.76 23.60 -8.00
N TRP A 88 2.64 22.92 -9.16
CA TRP A 88 3.40 21.71 -9.49
C TRP A 88 4.47 21.94 -10.56
N VAL A 89 4.48 23.10 -11.21
CA VAL A 89 5.57 23.47 -12.13
C VAL A 89 6.79 23.97 -11.36
N ASP A 90 7.98 23.58 -11.81
CA ASP A 90 9.25 23.99 -11.22
C ASP A 90 9.59 25.44 -11.62
N PRO A 91 9.71 26.40 -10.68
CA PRO A 91 10.11 27.77 -10.99
C PRO A 91 11.49 27.86 -11.67
N ALA A 92 12.41 26.94 -11.36
CA ALA A 92 13.72 26.90 -12.00
C ALA A 92 13.61 26.46 -13.47
N GLU A 93 12.66 25.58 -13.80
CA GLU A 93 12.38 25.22 -15.20
C GLU A 93 11.78 26.38 -15.97
N ALA A 94 10.83 27.10 -15.36
CA ALA A 94 10.25 28.31 -15.96
C ALA A 94 11.36 29.32 -16.31
N ALA A 95 12.28 29.57 -15.36
CA ALA A 95 13.43 30.44 -15.57
C ALA A 95 14.36 29.95 -16.68
N ARG A 96 14.67 28.65 -16.75
CA ARG A 96 15.49 28.05 -17.84
C ARG A 96 14.85 28.24 -19.22
N GLN A 97 13.53 28.18 -19.30
CA GLN A 97 12.77 28.40 -20.54
C GLN A 97 12.51 29.90 -20.85
N GLY A 98 12.91 30.81 -19.95
CA GLY A 98 12.71 32.25 -20.12
C GLY A 98 11.25 32.69 -19.99
N VAL A 99 10.42 31.92 -19.26
CA VAL A 99 8.99 32.20 -19.05
C VAL A 99 8.65 32.31 -17.57
N GLY A 100 7.49 32.90 -17.25
CA GLY A 100 6.96 32.90 -15.88
C GLY A 100 6.34 31.56 -15.48
N VAL A 101 6.15 31.36 -14.17
CA VAL A 101 5.47 30.16 -13.61
C VAL A 101 4.07 30.00 -14.21
N ASP A 102 3.28 31.07 -14.25
CA ASP A 102 1.91 31.04 -14.78
C ASP A 102 1.87 30.67 -16.27
N GLU A 103 2.85 31.18 -17.05
CA GLU A 103 2.96 30.85 -18.46
C GLU A 103 3.38 29.38 -18.66
N LEU A 104 4.31 28.86 -17.85
CA LEU A 104 4.69 27.45 -17.90
C LEU A 104 3.51 26.54 -17.48
N ALA A 105 2.74 26.95 -16.47
CA ALA A 105 1.56 26.22 -16.02
C ALA A 105 0.49 26.15 -17.12
N ASP A 106 0.20 27.27 -17.80
CA ASP A 106 -0.73 27.31 -18.91
C ASP A 106 -0.26 26.47 -20.11
N ARG A 107 1.02 26.54 -20.48
CA ARG A 107 1.62 25.66 -21.50
C ARG A 107 1.50 24.18 -21.13
N THR A 108 1.73 23.85 -19.85
CA THR A 108 1.63 22.49 -19.34
C THR A 108 0.19 21.99 -19.42
N ALA A 109 -0.76 22.80 -18.97
CA ALA A 109 -2.19 22.49 -19.02
C ALA A 109 -2.68 22.22 -20.45
N ARG A 110 -2.28 23.07 -21.40
CA ARG A 110 -2.58 22.89 -22.84
C ARG A 110 -1.99 21.60 -23.39
N ARG A 111 -0.71 21.32 -23.10
CA ARG A 111 -0.05 20.08 -23.54
C ARG A 111 -0.77 18.83 -23.03
N TRP A 112 -1.21 18.81 -21.77
CA TRP A 112 -1.95 17.68 -21.21
C TRP A 112 -3.31 17.49 -21.89
N ARG A 113 -4.08 18.58 -22.06
CA ARG A 113 -5.37 18.55 -22.75
C ARG A 113 -5.24 18.01 -24.18
N GLU A 114 -4.34 18.58 -24.98
CA GLU A 114 -4.09 18.17 -26.37
C GLU A 114 -3.61 16.71 -26.45
N GLY A 115 -2.75 16.30 -25.52
CA GLY A 115 -2.24 14.93 -25.45
C GLY A 115 -3.34 13.91 -25.15
N LEU A 116 -4.23 14.22 -24.21
CA LEU A 116 -5.37 13.37 -23.86
C LEU A 116 -6.40 13.30 -24.99
N GLU A 117 -6.73 14.44 -25.60
CA GLU A 117 -7.64 14.51 -26.76
C GLU A 117 -7.13 13.68 -27.94
N ALA A 118 -5.82 13.70 -28.22
CA ALA A 118 -5.21 12.89 -29.28
C ALA A 118 -5.40 11.37 -29.07
N TRP A 119 -5.57 10.94 -27.81
CA TRP A 119 -5.87 9.55 -27.44
C TRP A 119 -7.37 9.27 -27.25
N GLY A 120 -8.25 10.22 -27.56
CA GLY A 120 -9.69 10.06 -27.42
C GLY A 120 -10.16 10.11 -25.96
N VAL A 121 -9.40 10.76 -25.09
CA VAL A 121 -9.80 11.07 -23.72
C VAL A 121 -10.37 12.49 -23.72
N ASP A 122 -11.70 12.59 -23.72
CA ASP A 122 -12.42 13.85 -23.70
C ASP A 122 -12.68 14.37 -22.29
N ASP A 123 -13.07 15.65 -22.18
CA ASP A 123 -13.42 16.30 -20.91
C ASP A 123 -14.50 15.53 -20.13
N ALA A 124 -15.44 14.89 -20.84
CA ALA A 124 -16.50 14.09 -20.21
C ALA A 124 -15.96 12.81 -19.55
N ARG A 125 -14.96 12.16 -20.14
CA ARG A 125 -14.27 11.00 -19.56
C ARG A 125 -13.42 11.40 -18.37
N ILE A 126 -12.69 12.52 -18.47
CA ILE A 126 -11.90 13.07 -17.35
C ILE A 126 -12.82 13.40 -16.17
N ALA A 127 -13.92 14.14 -16.42
CA ALA A 127 -14.89 14.48 -15.39
C ALA A 127 -15.48 13.24 -14.72
N ARG A 128 -15.79 12.18 -15.47
CA ARG A 128 -16.28 10.91 -14.90
C ARG A 128 -15.27 10.26 -13.97
N PHE A 129 -13.99 10.28 -14.34
CA PHE A 129 -12.92 9.74 -13.49
C PHE A 129 -12.80 10.56 -12.20
N VAL A 130 -12.65 11.88 -12.31
CA VAL A 130 -12.47 12.79 -11.15
C VAL A 130 -13.67 12.76 -10.21
N ASP A 131 -14.90 12.80 -10.75
CA ASP A 131 -16.12 12.81 -9.94
C ASP A 131 -16.44 11.43 -9.34
N GLY A 132 -16.00 10.35 -10.00
CA GLY A 132 -16.30 8.97 -9.60
C GLY A 132 -15.19 8.28 -8.79
N THR A 133 -13.99 8.88 -8.69
CA THR A 133 -12.83 8.25 -8.08
C THR A 133 -12.25 9.13 -6.97
N ARG A 134 -12.21 8.58 -5.76
CA ARG A 134 -11.48 9.19 -4.66
C ARG A 134 -10.07 8.60 -4.57
N VAL A 135 -9.05 9.44 -4.76
CA VAL A 135 -7.65 9.05 -4.55
C VAL A 135 -7.22 9.50 -3.16
N THR A 136 -6.90 8.55 -2.28
CA THR A 136 -6.37 8.82 -0.94
C THR A 136 -4.93 8.32 -0.85
N ILE A 137 -4.00 9.21 -0.49
CA ILE A 137 -2.58 8.86 -0.33
C ILE A 137 -2.34 8.53 1.14
N HIS A 138 -2.13 7.24 1.42
CA HIS A 138 -1.76 6.76 2.75
C HIS A 138 -0.24 6.77 2.92
N THR A 139 0.25 7.34 4.02
CA THR A 139 1.69 7.49 4.27
C THR A 139 2.08 6.94 5.65
N PRO A 140 2.24 5.61 5.81
CA PRO A 140 2.77 5.05 7.05
C PRO A 140 4.11 5.71 7.43
N GLY A 141 4.23 6.18 8.68
CA GLY A 141 5.44 6.84 9.16
C GLY A 141 5.62 8.31 8.74
N SER A 142 4.64 8.91 8.06
CA SER A 142 4.68 10.32 7.65
C SER A 142 3.30 10.95 7.76
N THR A 143 3.26 12.25 8.07
CA THR A 143 2.03 13.05 8.13
C THR A 143 1.78 13.83 6.84
N ALA A 144 2.54 13.56 5.78
CA ALA A 144 2.39 14.22 4.47
C ALA A 144 1.09 13.84 3.74
N GLY A 145 0.57 12.63 3.98
CA GLY A 145 -0.73 12.17 3.53
C GLY A 145 -1.61 11.75 4.70
N VAL A 146 -2.46 10.75 4.50
CA VAL A 146 -3.26 10.14 5.56
C VAL A 146 -2.38 9.14 6.32
N PRO A 147 -2.09 9.36 7.62
CA PRO A 147 -1.28 8.44 8.41
C PRO A 147 -2.04 7.13 8.65
N VAL A 148 -1.29 6.05 8.85
CA VAL A 148 -1.81 4.70 9.12
C VAL A 148 -1.05 4.09 10.28
N ASP A 149 -1.79 3.59 11.26
CA ASP A 149 -1.24 2.84 12.38
C ASP A 149 -0.98 1.40 11.94
N VAL A 150 0.31 1.06 11.84
CA VAL A 150 0.75 -0.29 11.43
C VAL A 150 0.85 -1.25 12.62
N LEU A 151 0.77 -0.78 13.86
CA LEU A 151 0.81 -1.62 15.06
C LEU A 151 -0.56 -1.97 15.62
N ALA A 152 -1.62 -1.27 15.19
CA ALA A 152 -3.01 -1.60 15.55
C ALA A 152 -3.39 -3.07 15.22
N MET A 153 -2.68 -3.73 14.29
CA MET A 153 -2.83 -5.17 14.01
C MET A 153 -2.55 -6.08 15.22
N LEU A 154 -1.91 -5.57 16.29
CA LEU A 154 -1.65 -6.32 17.53
C LEU A 154 -2.81 -6.25 18.52
N ASP A 155 -3.76 -5.34 18.32
CA ASP A 155 -4.85 -5.13 19.26
C ASP A 155 -5.86 -6.27 19.14
N ALA A 156 -6.41 -6.51 17.95
CA ALA A 156 -7.35 -7.59 17.69
C ALA A 156 -7.27 -8.06 16.23
N PRO A 157 -7.59 -9.33 15.95
CA PRO A 157 -7.75 -9.79 14.59
C PRO A 157 -9.05 -9.21 13.99
N PRO A 158 -9.17 -9.18 12.65
CA PRO A 158 -10.41 -8.83 11.97
C PRO A 158 -11.62 -9.62 12.49
N SER A 159 -12.81 -8.99 12.45
CA SER A 159 -14.05 -9.60 12.94
C SER A 159 -14.35 -10.92 12.24
N GLY A 160 -14.76 -11.94 13.01
CA GLY A 160 -15.09 -13.27 12.50
C GLY A 160 -13.87 -14.19 12.31
N LEU A 161 -12.65 -13.67 12.39
CA LEU A 161 -11.45 -14.49 12.20
C LEU A 161 -11.20 -15.43 13.38
N VAL A 162 -11.63 -15.07 14.60
CA VAL A 162 -11.52 -15.95 15.78
C VAL A 162 -12.30 -17.26 15.60
N ASP A 163 -13.37 -17.24 14.80
CA ASP A 163 -14.20 -18.41 14.49
C ASP A 163 -13.65 -19.22 13.29
N ASP A 164 -12.67 -18.68 12.56
CA ASP A 164 -11.95 -19.33 11.45
C ASP A 164 -10.53 -19.70 11.88
N ALA A 165 -10.32 -20.95 12.30
CA ALA A 165 -9.03 -21.40 12.81
C ALA A 165 -7.89 -21.30 11.77
N GLU A 166 -8.17 -21.53 10.48
CA GLU A 166 -7.15 -21.47 9.43
C GLU A 166 -6.81 -20.01 9.10
N GLY A 167 -7.84 -19.17 8.96
CA GLY A 167 -7.69 -17.73 8.76
C GLY A 167 -6.95 -17.06 9.92
N LEU A 168 -7.28 -17.41 11.17
CA LEU A 168 -6.59 -16.89 12.36
C LEU A 168 -5.12 -17.27 12.37
N ALA A 169 -4.78 -18.53 12.08
CA ALA A 169 -3.40 -19.00 12.03
C ALA A 169 -2.59 -18.26 10.95
N ALA A 170 -3.17 -18.06 9.76
CA ALA A 170 -2.54 -17.32 8.68
C ALA A 170 -2.31 -15.84 9.06
N TYR A 171 -3.30 -15.19 9.68
CA TYR A 171 -3.18 -13.80 10.13
C TYR A 171 -2.14 -13.65 11.24
N VAL A 172 -2.19 -14.50 12.27
CA VAL A 172 -1.16 -14.54 13.33
C VAL A 172 0.24 -14.68 12.73
N SER A 173 0.43 -15.62 11.79
CA SER A 173 1.73 -15.82 11.14
C SER A 173 2.20 -14.56 10.39
N SER A 174 1.29 -13.87 9.70
CA SER A 174 1.60 -12.62 9.00
C SER A 174 1.95 -11.49 9.98
N THR A 175 1.17 -11.32 11.05
CA THR A 175 1.42 -10.33 12.10
C THR A 175 2.76 -10.54 12.79
N VAL A 176 3.09 -11.79 13.14
CA VAL A 176 4.39 -12.16 13.74
C VAL A 176 5.54 -11.86 12.79
N GLY A 177 5.41 -12.23 11.51
CA GLY A 177 6.42 -11.93 10.49
C GLY A 177 6.65 -10.43 10.33
N ALA A 178 5.58 -9.64 10.26
CA ALA A 178 5.65 -8.19 10.21
C ALA A 178 6.34 -7.60 11.46
N LEU A 179 5.97 -8.06 12.65
CA LEU A 179 6.55 -7.60 13.92
C LEU A 179 8.06 -7.90 14.02
N LEU A 180 8.48 -9.10 13.64
CA LEU A 180 9.90 -9.49 13.64
C LEU A 180 10.68 -8.73 12.55
N GLY A 181 10.06 -8.49 11.40
CA GLY A 181 10.61 -7.66 10.32
C GLY A 181 10.93 -6.23 10.76
N LEU A 182 10.11 -5.62 11.64
CA LEU A 182 10.37 -4.27 12.19
C LEU A 182 11.71 -4.17 12.94
N VAL A 183 12.17 -5.27 13.54
CA VAL A 183 13.45 -5.33 14.27
C VAL A 183 14.55 -6.03 13.49
N GLY A 184 14.34 -6.25 12.18
CA GLY A 184 15.30 -6.90 11.29
C GLY A 184 15.56 -8.36 11.64
N VAL A 185 14.56 -9.06 12.19
CA VAL A 185 14.64 -10.50 12.50
C VAL A 185 13.84 -11.25 11.43
N GLU A 186 14.53 -12.02 10.60
CA GLU A 186 13.90 -13.02 9.75
C GLU A 186 13.68 -14.30 10.57
N ALA A 187 12.51 -14.90 10.45
CA ALA A 187 12.16 -16.10 11.19
C ALA A 187 11.22 -17.01 10.38
N ASP A 188 11.46 -18.31 10.45
CA ASP A 188 10.52 -19.33 9.99
C ASP A 188 9.37 -19.45 11.01
N PRO A 189 8.10 -19.33 10.59
CA PRO A 189 6.96 -19.31 11.49
C PRO A 189 6.73 -20.63 12.24
N VAL A 190 7.33 -21.73 11.78
CA VAL A 190 7.15 -23.08 12.34
C VAL A 190 8.37 -23.52 13.15
N GLN A 191 9.57 -23.15 12.72
CA GLN A 191 10.82 -23.65 13.31
C GLN A 191 11.41 -22.73 14.37
N ASP A 192 11.29 -21.42 14.18
CA ASP A 192 12.05 -20.48 14.99
C ASP A 192 11.34 -20.13 16.31
N PRO A 193 12.02 -20.26 17.47
CA PRO A 193 11.38 -20.11 18.76
C PRO A 193 10.68 -18.76 18.98
N GLN A 194 11.27 -17.67 18.47
CA GLN A 194 10.66 -16.34 18.54
C GLN A 194 9.33 -16.25 17.81
N ALA A 195 9.20 -16.87 16.64
CA ALA A 195 7.98 -16.81 15.86
C ALA A 195 6.90 -17.69 16.51
N VAL A 196 7.25 -18.90 16.93
CA VAL A 196 6.33 -19.84 17.59
C VAL A 196 5.78 -19.26 18.89
N VAL A 197 6.62 -18.67 19.75
CA VAL A 197 6.18 -18.10 21.03
C VAL A 197 5.30 -16.87 20.81
N LEU A 198 5.66 -15.96 19.90
CA LEU A 198 4.82 -14.80 19.58
C LEU A 198 3.46 -15.23 19.00
N ALA A 199 3.45 -16.19 18.08
CA ALA A 199 2.23 -16.71 17.48
C ALA A 199 1.31 -17.32 18.54
N ARG A 200 1.89 -18.08 19.49
CA ARG A 200 1.13 -18.66 20.60
C ARG A 200 0.52 -17.60 21.50
N LEU A 201 1.28 -16.57 21.86
CA LEU A 201 0.81 -15.46 22.70
C LEU A 201 -0.37 -14.71 22.07
N LEU A 202 -0.28 -14.38 20.78
CA LEU A 202 -1.36 -13.71 20.05
C LEU A 202 -2.58 -14.60 19.92
N THR A 203 -2.40 -15.86 19.55
CA THR A 203 -3.50 -16.84 19.43
C THR A 203 -4.25 -17.00 20.75
N ASP A 204 -3.53 -17.22 21.86
CA ASP A 204 -4.13 -17.39 23.19
C ASP A 204 -4.83 -16.11 23.70
N ALA A 205 -4.33 -14.92 23.34
CA ALA A 205 -4.99 -13.68 23.71
C ALA A 205 -6.28 -13.45 22.91
N TRP A 206 -6.20 -13.58 21.59
CA TRP A 206 -7.32 -13.28 20.69
C TRP A 206 -8.46 -14.29 20.81
N THR A 207 -8.16 -15.58 20.95
CA THR A 207 -9.18 -16.61 21.22
C THR A 207 -9.87 -16.43 22.58
N ALA A 208 -9.19 -15.79 23.54
CA ALA A 208 -9.76 -15.40 24.82
C ALA A 208 -10.48 -14.03 24.79
N GLY A 209 -10.61 -13.40 23.62
CA GLY A 209 -11.23 -12.08 23.46
C GLY A 209 -10.43 -10.94 24.11
N ARG A 210 -9.12 -11.12 24.32
CA ARG A 210 -8.23 -10.11 24.91
C ARG A 210 -7.40 -9.44 23.83
N THR A 211 -7.21 -8.13 24.00
CA THR A 211 -6.25 -7.35 23.23
C THR A 211 -4.91 -7.32 23.95
N LEU A 212 -3.81 -7.61 23.25
CA LEU A 212 -2.47 -7.49 23.84
C LEU A 212 -1.88 -6.10 23.60
N GLY A 213 -1.92 -5.64 22.35
CA GLY A 213 -1.08 -4.52 21.91
C GLY A 213 0.41 -4.81 22.19
N LEU A 214 1.27 -3.81 21.97
CA LEU A 214 2.68 -3.99 22.28
C LEU A 214 2.94 -4.00 23.80
N GLU A 215 2.20 -3.19 24.56
CA GLU A 215 2.35 -3.06 26.01
C GLU A 215 2.06 -4.37 26.76
N GLY A 216 1.08 -5.15 26.32
CA GLY A 216 0.78 -6.47 26.87
C GLY A 216 1.67 -7.57 26.31
N LEU A 217 2.06 -7.47 25.02
CA LEU A 217 2.88 -8.48 24.36
C LEU A 217 4.30 -8.56 24.93
N LEU A 218 4.94 -7.41 25.22
CA LEU A 218 6.35 -7.42 25.67
C LEU A 218 6.55 -8.13 27.01
N PRO A 219 5.77 -7.86 28.08
CA PRO A 219 5.87 -8.62 29.33
C PRO A 219 5.54 -10.11 29.13
N ALA A 220 4.50 -10.41 28.35
CA ALA A 220 4.10 -11.79 28.08
C ALA A 220 5.13 -12.56 27.24
N LEU A 221 5.93 -11.88 26.43
CA LEU A 221 7.07 -12.48 25.75
C LEU A 221 8.18 -12.86 26.74
N VAL A 222 8.52 -11.97 27.67
CA VAL A 222 9.59 -12.23 28.66
C VAL A 222 9.18 -13.36 29.60
N ASP A 223 7.96 -13.28 30.15
CA ASP A 223 7.41 -14.22 31.11
C ASP A 223 6.04 -14.75 30.59
N PRO A 224 6.05 -15.76 29.70
CA PRO A 224 4.83 -16.29 29.08
C PRO A 224 3.84 -16.90 30.07
N PRO A 225 2.52 -16.79 29.82
CA PRO A 225 1.48 -17.37 30.67
C PRO A 225 1.35 -18.89 30.51
N PHE A 226 2.38 -19.55 29.97
CA PHE A 226 2.47 -21.00 29.75
C PHE A 226 3.89 -21.48 30.07
N ASP A 227 4.00 -22.72 30.54
CA ASP A 227 5.25 -23.33 30.99
C ASP A 227 5.96 -24.15 29.90
N LYS A 228 5.26 -24.49 28.81
CA LYS A 228 5.75 -25.35 27.73
C LYS A 228 5.38 -24.85 26.35
N VAL A 229 6.23 -25.18 25.37
CA VAL A 229 5.95 -25.08 23.94
C VAL A 229 6.12 -26.48 23.33
N GLY A 230 5.04 -27.03 22.78
CA GLY A 230 5.00 -28.43 22.40
C GLY A 230 5.29 -29.35 23.58
N PHE A 231 6.38 -30.11 23.51
CA PHE A 231 6.77 -31.08 24.54
C PHE A 231 7.83 -30.57 25.52
N PHE A 232 8.42 -29.40 25.27
CA PHE A 232 9.56 -28.89 26.05
C PHE A 232 9.16 -27.69 26.92
N PRO A 233 9.81 -27.49 28.08
CA PRO A 233 9.70 -26.25 28.84
C PRO A 233 10.02 -25.04 27.96
N VAL A 234 9.27 -23.95 28.13
CA VAL A 234 9.45 -22.73 27.34
C VAL A 234 10.85 -22.13 27.51
N ASP A 235 11.46 -22.28 28.69
CA ASP A 235 12.81 -21.81 28.96
C ASP A 235 13.91 -22.65 28.29
N ASP A 236 13.62 -23.92 27.98
CA ASP A 236 14.53 -24.77 27.19
C ASP A 236 14.39 -24.48 25.70
N PHE A 237 13.16 -24.21 25.25
CA PHE A 237 12.86 -23.95 23.83
C PHE A 237 13.23 -22.52 23.39
N PHE A 238 12.89 -21.52 24.20
CA PHE A 238 13.22 -20.12 23.98
C PHE A 238 13.67 -19.46 25.28
N PRO A 239 14.98 -19.48 25.59
CA PRO A 239 15.49 -19.07 26.89
C PRO A 239 15.08 -17.64 27.27
N ARG A 240 14.74 -17.42 28.55
CA ARG A 240 14.29 -16.11 29.06
C ARG A 240 15.22 -14.96 28.69
N LYS A 241 16.54 -15.19 28.66
CA LYS A 241 17.54 -14.19 28.24
C LYS A 241 17.31 -13.73 26.79
N GLU A 242 17.00 -14.66 25.89
CA GLU A 242 16.74 -14.39 24.48
C GLU A 242 15.37 -13.73 24.28
N ARG A 243 14.35 -14.18 25.03
CA ARG A 243 13.03 -13.52 25.08
C ARG A 243 13.14 -12.06 25.52
N LEU A 244 13.91 -11.80 26.57
CA LEU A 244 14.21 -10.45 27.05
C LEU A 244 14.95 -9.61 26.00
N ALA A 245 15.93 -10.20 25.32
CA ALA A 245 16.65 -9.49 24.25
C ALA A 245 15.72 -9.09 23.09
N LEU A 246 14.80 -9.98 22.68
CA LEU A 246 13.80 -9.65 21.66
C LEU A 246 12.82 -8.58 22.14
N ALA A 247 12.30 -8.70 23.37
CA ALA A 247 11.41 -7.70 23.95
C ALA A 247 12.07 -6.31 24.00
N MET A 248 13.36 -6.24 24.32
CA MET A 248 14.12 -4.98 24.30
C MET A 248 14.25 -4.39 22.89
N LYS A 249 14.45 -5.21 21.85
CA LYS A 249 14.50 -4.73 20.45
C LYS A 249 13.15 -4.14 20.03
N LEU A 250 12.06 -4.85 20.32
CA LEU A 250 10.71 -4.40 19.99
C LEU A 250 10.34 -3.11 20.75
N ASN A 251 10.72 -3.02 22.03
CA ASN A 251 10.57 -1.80 22.81
C ASN A 251 11.33 -0.62 22.21
N ALA A 252 12.55 -0.84 21.71
CA ALA A 252 13.35 0.22 21.09
C ALA A 252 12.65 0.81 19.86
N VAL A 253 11.97 -0.02 19.05
CA VAL A 253 11.15 0.45 17.91
C VAL A 253 10.02 1.34 18.40
N ALA A 254 9.24 0.89 19.39
CA ALA A 254 8.10 1.67 19.90
C ALA A 254 8.48 2.96 20.61
N ALA A 255 9.64 2.98 21.28
CA ALA A 255 10.17 4.16 21.97
C ALA A 255 10.91 5.13 21.04
N ALA A 256 11.25 4.73 19.81
CA ALA A 256 11.97 5.59 18.88
C ALA A 256 11.08 6.76 18.42
N PRO A 257 11.53 8.02 18.53
CA PRO A 257 10.77 9.17 18.03
C PRO A 257 10.41 9.06 16.54
N SER A 258 11.30 8.47 15.74
CA SER A 258 11.09 8.21 14.31
C SER A 258 9.97 7.19 14.03
N PHE A 259 9.56 6.42 15.04
CA PHE A 259 8.47 5.44 14.92
C PHE A 259 7.13 5.98 15.45
N ALA A 260 7.10 7.16 16.07
CA ALA A 260 5.87 7.73 16.62
C ALA A 260 4.78 7.89 15.54
N SER A 261 5.15 8.40 14.36
CA SER A 261 4.27 8.59 13.21
C SER A 261 3.75 7.29 12.59
N TRP A 262 4.33 6.13 12.93
CA TRP A 262 3.87 4.82 12.46
C TRP A 262 2.72 4.26 13.31
N ARG A 263 2.41 4.91 14.43
CA ARG A 263 1.30 4.58 15.34
C ARG A 263 0.17 5.63 15.28
N GLU A 264 0.24 6.53 14.32
CA GLU A 264 -0.76 7.58 14.13
C GLU A 264 -1.71 7.20 13.00
N GLY A 265 -2.97 7.60 13.13
CA GLY A 265 -3.99 7.40 12.09
C GLY A 265 -4.89 6.20 12.34
N ALA A 266 -5.63 5.82 11.30
CA ALA A 266 -6.50 4.66 11.37
C ALA A 266 -5.67 3.36 11.28
N PRO A 267 -6.14 2.25 11.87
CA PRO A 267 -5.54 0.93 11.67
C PRO A 267 -5.39 0.61 10.19
N LEU A 268 -4.35 -0.15 9.84
CA LEU A 268 -4.22 -0.76 8.51
C LEU A 268 -5.29 -1.85 8.32
N ASP A 269 -6.49 -1.44 7.93
CA ASP A 269 -7.63 -2.31 7.64
C ASP A 269 -7.98 -2.22 6.15
N VAL A 270 -7.74 -3.30 5.40
CA VAL A 270 -7.95 -3.34 3.95
C VAL A 270 -9.42 -3.13 3.58
N ASP A 271 -10.37 -3.66 4.36
CA ASP A 271 -11.79 -3.51 4.07
C ASP A 271 -12.23 -2.07 4.29
N ALA A 272 -11.74 -1.43 5.36
CA ALA A 272 -11.98 -0.01 5.60
C ALA A 272 -11.34 0.89 4.52
N LEU A 273 -10.16 0.53 4.01
CA LEU A 273 -9.46 1.27 2.96
C LEU A 273 -10.16 1.15 1.59
N LEU A 274 -10.84 0.04 1.32
CA LEU A 274 -11.56 -0.22 0.08
C LEU A 274 -13.04 0.18 0.15
N ALA A 275 -13.54 0.58 1.32
CA ALA A 275 -14.91 1.01 1.51
C ALA A 275 -15.21 2.29 0.68
N PRO A 276 -16.38 2.37 0.01
CA PRO A 276 -16.75 3.50 -0.84
C PRO A 276 -17.00 4.81 -0.07
#